data_AF-A0A929V871-F1
#
_entry.id   AF-A0A929V871-F1
#
_cell.length_a   1.000
_cell.length_b   1.000
_cell.length_c   1.000
_cell.angle_alpha   90.00
_cell.angle_beta   90.00
_cell.angle_gamma   90.00
#
_symmetry.space_group_name_H-M   'P 1'
#
loop_
_entity.id
_entity.type
_entity.pdbx_description
1 polymer ?
#
loop_
_entity_poly.entity_id
_entity_poly.type
_entity_poly.pdbx_seq_one_letter_code
_entity_poly.pdbx_strand_id
1 'polypeptide(L)'
;MDNYLKKYNIDLETIKKHISEASVRKKPVDDRPEETYTPDIIDQYTKFAEEKMGIKFNDITLFITALTHRSFVNEHKKSIVEHNERLEFLGDAILELVVSDFLYQNFHEPEGIMTAWRSALVRTESIGAASEKIGYISLIRLSKGEKLGSSRTHASIIADCFEAVTGAIYLDQGFDAAKDFIYQHIICKMDDVILSESWRDAKSYLQELAQKFEGSTPQYHVIKEEGPDHDRIFTINVVVAGHNRGTGIGHSKQEAQSAAAAEGIKYYKKQSTDQSLVTGKLSLIK
;
A
#
# COMPACT_ATOMS: atom_id res chain seq x y z
N MET A 1 -20.13 -3.11 -33.47
CA MET A 1 -19.99 -4.00 -32.30
C MET A 1 -21.21 -4.92 -32.17
N ASP A 2 -22.43 -4.39 -32.31
CA ASP A 2 -23.71 -5.15 -32.25
C ASP A 2 -23.78 -6.39 -33.14
N ASN A 3 -23.20 -6.35 -34.34
CA ASN A 3 -23.26 -7.48 -35.28
C ASN A 3 -22.38 -8.67 -34.86
N TYR A 4 -21.34 -8.42 -34.04
CA TYR A 4 -20.48 -9.47 -33.49
C TYR A 4 -21.13 -10.12 -32.26
N LEU A 5 -21.69 -9.32 -31.35
CA LEU A 5 -22.32 -9.83 -30.12
C LEU A 5 -23.58 -10.66 -30.42
N LYS A 6 -24.40 -10.23 -31.39
CA LYS A 6 -25.58 -10.98 -31.86
C LYS A 6 -25.23 -12.37 -32.40
N LYS A 7 -24.07 -12.53 -33.06
CA LYS A 7 -23.58 -13.83 -33.56
C LYS A 7 -23.36 -14.84 -32.42
N TYR A 8 -22.97 -14.37 -31.23
CA TYR A 8 -22.76 -15.20 -30.04
C TYR A 8 -23.93 -15.15 -29.06
N ASN A 9 -25.06 -14.56 -29.47
CA ASN A 9 -26.25 -14.40 -28.64
C ASN A 9 -26.00 -13.65 -27.31
N ILE A 10 -25.05 -12.70 -27.32
CA ILE A 10 -24.71 -11.86 -26.17
C ILE A 10 -25.49 -10.55 -26.26
N ASP A 11 -26.33 -10.28 -25.27
CA ASP A 11 -27.09 -9.03 -25.13
C ASP A 11 -26.62 -8.27 -23.90
N LEU A 12 -25.89 -7.18 -24.13
CA LEU A 12 -25.34 -6.33 -23.07
C LEU A 12 -26.44 -5.65 -22.23
N GLU A 13 -27.58 -5.32 -22.83
CA GLU A 13 -28.67 -4.66 -22.09
C GLU A 13 -29.35 -5.65 -21.14
N THR A 14 -29.59 -6.89 -21.60
CA THR A 14 -30.08 -7.97 -20.73
C THR A 14 -29.11 -8.30 -19.59
N ILE A 15 -27.80 -8.29 -19.85
CA ILE A 15 -26.77 -8.51 -18.82
C ILE A 15 -26.76 -7.36 -17.80
N LYS A 16 -26.73 -6.10 -18.26
CA LYS A 16 -26.78 -4.92 -17.37
C LYS A 16 -28.03 -4.93 -16.50
N LYS A 17 -29.19 -5.28 -17.08
CA LYS A 17 -30.45 -5.42 -16.35
C LYS A 17 -30.34 -6.50 -15.27
N HIS A 18 -29.83 -7.69 -15.59
CA HIS A 18 -29.63 -8.75 -14.61
C HIS A 18 -28.67 -8.35 -13.48
N ILE A 19 -27.58 -7.65 -13.80
CA ILE A 19 -26.63 -7.15 -12.79
C ILE A 19 -27.33 -6.15 -11.87
N SER A 20 -28.08 -5.19 -12.43
CA SER A 20 -28.86 -4.23 -11.64
C SER A 20 -29.86 -4.93 -10.72
N GLU A 21 -30.62 -5.91 -11.23
CA GLU A 21 -31.60 -6.67 -10.45
C GLU A 21 -30.94 -7.55 -9.36
N ALA A 22 -29.78 -8.12 -9.64
CA ALA A 22 -29.03 -8.93 -8.68
C ALA A 22 -28.40 -8.09 -7.57
N SER A 23 -27.90 -6.88 -7.88
CA SER A 23 -27.32 -5.95 -6.91
C SER A 23 -28.37 -5.46 -5.90
N VAL A 24 -29.61 -5.24 -6.34
CA VAL A 24 -30.73 -4.86 -5.45
C VAL A 24 -31.11 -6.00 -4.49
N ARG A 25 -30.87 -7.26 -4.87
CA ARG A 25 -31.30 -8.45 -4.09
C ARG A 25 -30.26 -8.97 -3.07
N LYS A 26 -29.11 -8.30 -2.89
CA LYS A 26 -27.94 -8.89 -2.20
C LYS A 26 -27.27 -8.03 -1.12
N LYS A 27 -27.92 -7.03 -0.51
CA LYS A 27 -27.56 -6.75 0.89
C LYS A 27 -28.22 -7.86 1.73
N PRO A 28 -27.47 -8.70 2.46
CA PRO A 28 -28.09 -9.52 3.51
C PRO A 28 -28.95 -8.55 4.33
N VAL A 29 -30.23 -8.87 4.51
CA VAL A 29 -31.07 -8.04 5.37
C VAL A 29 -30.49 -8.19 6.77
N ASP A 30 -29.78 -7.14 7.19
CA ASP A 30 -29.32 -7.02 8.56
C ASP A 30 -30.41 -6.25 9.29
N ASP A 31 -31.17 -6.95 10.13
CA ASP A 31 -32.29 -6.38 10.89
C ASP A 31 -31.81 -5.41 12.00
N ARG A 32 -30.49 -5.21 12.15
CA ARG A 32 -29.92 -4.21 13.05
C ARG A 32 -30.14 -2.80 12.48
N PRO A 33 -30.42 -1.81 13.35
CA PRO A 33 -30.56 -0.43 12.91
C PRO A 33 -29.27 0.06 12.25
N GLU A 34 -29.41 0.96 11.26
CA GLU A 34 -28.26 1.65 10.66
C GLU A 34 -27.42 2.32 11.74
N GLU A 35 -26.10 2.25 11.58
CA GLU A 35 -25.18 2.89 12.52
C GLU A 35 -25.40 4.41 12.47
N THR A 36 -25.76 5.00 13.61
CA THR A 36 -25.90 6.46 13.74
C THR A 36 -24.68 7.04 14.44
N TYR A 37 -24.09 8.07 13.86
CA TYR A 37 -22.99 8.82 14.47
C TYR A 37 -23.50 10.07 15.18
N THR A 38 -22.87 10.44 16.29
CA THR A 38 -23.18 11.71 16.96
C THR A 38 -22.74 12.89 16.08
N PRO A 39 -23.37 14.07 16.21
CA PRO A 39 -22.96 15.27 15.48
C PRO A 39 -21.47 15.60 15.65
N ASP A 40 -20.91 15.38 16.84
CA ASP A 40 -19.49 15.63 17.11
C ASP A 40 -18.56 14.70 16.32
N ILE A 41 -18.93 13.42 16.18
CA ILE A 41 -18.16 12.46 15.37
C ILE A 41 -18.23 12.86 13.89
N ILE A 42 -19.43 13.19 13.40
CA ILE A 42 -19.63 13.64 12.02
C ILE A 42 -18.78 14.87 11.74
N ASP A 43 -18.81 15.88 12.62
CA ASP A 43 -18.04 17.11 12.49
C ASP A 43 -16.53 16.85 12.52
N GLN A 44 -16.06 15.96 13.42
CA GLN A 44 -14.64 15.59 13.50
C GLN A 44 -14.13 14.99 12.18
N TYR A 45 -14.83 14.02 11.62
CA TYR A 45 -14.42 13.35 10.38
C TYR A 45 -14.57 14.27 9.16
N THR A 46 -15.64 15.08 9.12
CA THR A 46 -15.86 16.05 8.06
C THR A 46 -14.72 17.07 8.02
N LYS A 47 -14.40 17.70 9.15
CA LYS A 47 -13.29 18.66 9.24
C LYS A 47 -11.96 18.03 8.86
N PHE A 48 -11.70 16.80 9.32
CA PHE A 48 -10.48 16.10 8.95
C PHE A 48 -10.39 15.90 7.43
N ALA A 49 -11.45 15.39 6.80
CA ALA A 49 -11.46 15.16 5.36
C ALA A 49 -11.27 16.45 4.56
N GLU A 50 -11.97 17.53 4.93
CA GLU A 50 -11.86 18.81 4.23
C GLU A 50 -10.48 19.47 4.44
N GLU A 51 -9.96 19.50 5.67
CA GLU A 51 -8.75 20.26 6.02
C GLU A 51 -7.45 19.51 5.76
N LYS A 52 -7.45 18.17 5.93
CA LYS A 52 -6.23 17.34 5.80
C LYS A 52 -6.15 16.59 4.49
N MET A 53 -7.29 16.17 3.94
CA MET A 53 -7.34 15.44 2.68
C MET A 53 -7.77 16.32 1.50
N GLY A 54 -8.39 17.48 1.77
CA GLY A 54 -8.96 18.33 0.72
C GLY A 54 -10.21 17.74 0.06
N ILE A 55 -10.88 16.79 0.72
CA ILE A 55 -12.02 16.05 0.17
C ILE A 55 -13.29 16.42 0.94
N LYS A 56 -14.32 16.81 0.20
CA LYS A 56 -15.66 17.07 0.73
C LYS A 56 -16.56 15.88 0.43
N PHE A 57 -16.74 14.97 1.38
CA PHE A 57 -17.61 13.81 1.19
C PHE A 57 -19.08 14.23 1.11
N ASN A 58 -19.83 13.68 0.15
CA ASN A 58 -21.29 13.82 0.13
C ASN A 58 -21.91 12.92 1.22
N ASP A 59 -21.37 11.71 1.38
CA ASP A 59 -21.67 10.79 2.47
C ASP A 59 -20.42 10.51 3.31
N ILE A 60 -20.29 11.25 4.42
CA ILE A 60 -19.17 11.09 5.35
C ILE A 60 -19.12 9.71 6.03
N THR A 61 -20.23 8.97 6.04
CA THR A 61 -20.27 7.63 6.64
C THR A 61 -19.39 6.64 5.89
N LEU A 62 -19.15 6.85 4.60
CA LEU A 62 -18.18 6.09 3.81
C LEU A 62 -16.75 6.25 4.35
N PHE A 63 -16.36 7.47 4.69
CA PHE A 63 -15.04 7.73 5.27
C PHE A 63 -14.90 7.13 6.68
N ILE A 64 -15.94 7.25 7.50
CA ILE A 64 -15.94 6.62 8.83
C ILE A 64 -15.86 5.09 8.71
N THR A 65 -16.58 4.50 7.76
CA THR A 65 -16.56 3.05 7.49
C THR A 65 -15.19 2.59 6.99
N ALA A 66 -14.55 3.37 6.11
CA ALA A 66 -13.19 3.09 5.63
C ALA A 66 -12.14 3.02 6.76
N LEU A 67 -12.35 3.81 7.82
CA LEU A 67 -11.51 3.82 9.01
C LEU A 67 -12.04 2.91 10.14
N THR A 68 -13.04 2.06 9.87
CA THR A 68 -13.59 1.09 10.83
C THR A 68 -13.09 -0.32 10.54
N HIS A 69 -12.13 -0.78 11.34
CA HIS A 69 -11.62 -2.15 11.22
C HIS A 69 -12.61 -3.17 11.79
N ARG A 70 -12.59 -4.40 11.26
CA ARG A 70 -13.42 -5.53 11.71
C ARG A 70 -13.35 -5.78 13.23
N SER A 71 -12.21 -5.51 13.87
CA SER A 71 -12.06 -5.73 15.31
C SER A 71 -12.97 -4.81 16.13
N PHE A 72 -13.22 -3.59 15.67
CA PHE A 72 -14.12 -2.64 16.31
C PHE A 72 -15.58 -3.12 16.25
N VAL A 73 -16.01 -3.60 15.09
CA VAL A 73 -17.36 -4.19 14.91
C VAL A 73 -17.55 -5.39 15.84
N ASN A 74 -16.52 -6.21 16.02
CA ASN A 74 -16.58 -7.37 16.92
C ASN A 74 -16.73 -7.00 18.41
N GLU A 75 -16.24 -5.83 18.84
CA GLU A 75 -16.46 -5.31 20.20
C GLU A 75 -17.84 -4.64 20.34
N HIS A 76 -18.41 -4.13 19.24
CA HIS A 76 -19.64 -3.34 19.19
C HIS A 76 -20.77 -3.97 18.35
N LYS A 77 -20.90 -5.31 18.37
CA LYS A 77 -21.81 -6.09 17.51
C LYS A 77 -23.30 -5.66 17.55
N LYS A 78 -23.72 -4.96 18.59
CA LYS A 78 -25.11 -4.49 18.76
C LYS A 78 -25.41 -3.19 18.03
N SER A 79 -24.40 -2.39 17.70
CA SER A 79 -24.57 -1.02 17.19
C SER A 79 -23.84 -0.76 15.87
N ILE A 80 -22.97 -1.68 15.43
CA ILE A 80 -22.14 -1.50 14.25
C ILE A 80 -22.24 -2.73 13.36
N VAL A 81 -22.44 -2.47 12.08
CA VAL A 81 -22.70 -3.49 11.06
C VAL A 81 -21.57 -3.56 10.05
N GLU A 82 -21.16 -2.41 9.51
CA GLU A 82 -20.20 -2.35 8.41
C GLU A 82 -18.77 -2.11 8.90
N HIS A 83 -17.81 -2.65 8.16
CA HIS A 83 -16.37 -2.44 8.33
C HIS A 83 -15.72 -2.28 6.95
N ASN A 84 -14.45 -1.88 6.97
CA ASN A 84 -13.72 -1.45 5.80
C ASN A 84 -13.39 -2.53 4.76
N GLU A 85 -13.33 -3.83 5.09
CA GLU A 85 -12.88 -4.91 4.16
C GLU A 85 -13.50 -4.87 2.74
N ARG A 86 -14.78 -4.47 2.59
CA ARG A 86 -15.40 -4.35 1.26
C ARG A 86 -14.94 -3.12 0.47
N LEU A 87 -14.67 -2.02 1.17
CA LEU A 87 -14.11 -0.80 0.60
C LEU A 87 -12.63 -1.02 0.26
N GLU A 88 -11.88 -1.70 1.14
CA GLU A 88 -10.50 -2.13 0.92
C GLU A 88 -10.38 -2.92 -0.38
N PHE A 89 -11.16 -4.00 -0.51
CA PHE A 89 -11.19 -4.82 -1.72
C PHE A 89 -11.43 -4.01 -3.01
N LEU A 90 -12.34 -3.04 -2.97
CA LEU A 90 -12.63 -2.19 -4.13
C LEU A 90 -11.50 -1.18 -4.38
N GLY A 91 -10.99 -0.58 -3.32
CA GLY A 91 -9.96 0.45 -3.37
C GLY A 91 -8.61 -0.07 -3.82
N ASP A 92 -8.22 -1.28 -3.41
CA ASP A 92 -7.01 -1.95 -3.88
C ASP A 92 -7.02 -2.11 -5.42
N ALA A 93 -8.12 -2.63 -5.98
CA ALA A 93 -8.26 -2.76 -7.43
C ALA A 93 -8.18 -1.41 -8.18
N ILE A 94 -8.69 -0.33 -7.58
CA ILE A 94 -8.59 1.03 -8.15
C ILE A 94 -7.15 1.54 -8.05
N LEU A 95 -6.50 1.34 -6.90
CA LEU A 95 -5.11 1.70 -6.67
C LEU A 95 -4.20 1.00 -7.68
N GLU A 96 -4.34 -0.32 -7.86
CA GLU A 96 -3.59 -1.10 -8.83
C GLU A 96 -3.80 -0.58 -10.26
N LEU A 97 -5.05 -0.30 -10.64
CA LEU A 97 -5.38 0.21 -11.98
C LEU A 97 -4.73 1.58 -12.22
N VAL A 98 -4.89 2.53 -11.29
CA VAL A 98 -4.38 3.88 -11.45
C VAL A 98 -2.85 3.90 -11.54
N VAL A 99 -2.17 3.12 -10.69
CA VAL A 99 -0.71 3.02 -10.74
C VAL A 99 -0.26 2.32 -12.03
N SER A 100 -0.92 1.24 -12.43
CA SER A 100 -0.57 0.52 -13.67
C SER A 100 -0.78 1.39 -14.91
N ASP A 101 -1.88 2.13 -14.99
CA ASP A 101 -2.17 3.08 -16.07
C ASP A 101 -1.11 4.18 -16.12
N PHE A 102 -0.80 4.80 -14.97
CA PHE A 102 0.25 5.81 -14.90
C PHE A 102 1.60 5.26 -15.41
N LEU A 103 2.01 4.08 -14.96
CA LEU A 103 3.27 3.48 -15.39
C LEU A 103 3.28 3.18 -16.90
N TYR A 104 2.20 2.60 -17.41
CA TYR A 104 2.08 2.25 -18.82
C TYR A 104 2.12 3.48 -19.75
N GLN A 105 1.49 4.59 -19.34
CA GLN A 105 1.44 5.81 -20.16
C GLN A 105 2.76 6.60 -20.14
N ASN A 106 3.53 6.53 -19.05
CA ASN A 106 4.68 7.40 -18.83
C ASN A 106 6.04 6.71 -19.02
N PHE A 107 6.08 5.38 -19.05
CA PHE A 107 7.32 4.61 -19.14
C PHE A 107 7.25 3.53 -20.23
N HIS A 108 8.42 3.17 -20.78
CA HIS A 108 8.57 2.15 -21.81
C HIS A 108 9.42 0.96 -21.33
N GLU A 109 9.52 0.78 -20.02
CA GLU A 109 10.29 -0.30 -19.43
C GLU A 109 9.62 -1.67 -19.64
N PRO A 110 10.37 -2.78 -19.56
CA PRO A 110 9.80 -4.12 -19.57
C PRO A 110 8.75 -4.32 -18.47
N GLU A 111 7.75 -5.17 -18.73
CA GLU A 111 6.66 -5.47 -17.80
C GLU A 111 7.16 -5.82 -16.39
N GLY A 112 8.18 -6.69 -16.26
CA GLY A 112 8.73 -7.05 -14.96
C GLY A 112 9.28 -5.87 -14.14
N ILE A 113 9.84 -4.84 -14.81
CA ILE A 113 10.32 -3.63 -14.16
C ILE A 113 9.14 -2.75 -13.72
N MET A 114 8.15 -2.54 -14.59
CA MET A 114 6.95 -1.78 -14.25
C MET A 114 6.16 -2.44 -13.12
N THR A 115 6.06 -3.77 -13.12
CA THR A 115 5.45 -4.55 -12.03
C THR A 115 6.21 -4.34 -10.72
N ALA A 116 7.55 -4.36 -10.74
CA ALA A 116 8.35 -4.08 -9.55
C ALA A 116 8.19 -2.64 -9.05
N TRP A 117 8.11 -1.65 -9.94
CA TRP A 117 7.82 -0.25 -9.58
C TRP A 117 6.43 -0.10 -8.95
N ARG A 118 5.41 -0.72 -9.54
CA ARG A 118 4.06 -0.74 -8.97
C ARG A 118 4.08 -1.32 -7.56
N SER A 119 4.67 -2.50 -7.37
CA SER A 119 4.79 -3.12 -6.05
C SER A 119 5.53 -2.24 -5.04
N ALA A 120 6.56 -1.50 -5.46
CA ALA A 120 7.28 -0.58 -4.59
C ALA A 120 6.43 0.63 -4.16
N LEU A 121 5.56 1.12 -5.04
CA LEU A 121 4.65 2.22 -4.77
C LEU A 121 3.50 1.84 -3.82
N VAL A 122 2.95 0.63 -3.99
CA VAL A 122 1.72 0.19 -3.29
C VAL A 122 1.97 -0.81 -2.16
N ARG A 123 3.23 -1.13 -1.83
CA ARG A 123 3.52 -1.96 -0.65
C ARG A 123 3.12 -1.25 0.65
N THR A 124 2.84 -2.05 1.68
CA THR A 124 2.43 -1.61 3.02
C THR A 124 3.27 -0.48 3.59
N GLU A 125 4.60 -0.50 3.41
CA GLU A 125 5.47 0.55 3.94
C GLU A 125 5.27 1.89 3.22
N SER A 126 5.09 1.86 1.90
CA SER A 126 4.82 3.08 1.13
C SER A 126 3.45 3.63 1.47
N ILE A 127 2.43 2.78 1.52
CA ILE A 127 1.07 3.18 1.88
C ILE A 127 1.03 3.72 3.32
N GLY A 128 1.71 3.04 4.26
CA GLY A 128 1.84 3.47 5.65
C GLY A 128 2.43 4.88 5.75
N ALA A 129 3.52 5.16 5.03
CA ALA A 129 4.12 6.49 5.00
C ALA A 129 3.17 7.56 4.39
N ALA A 130 2.34 7.21 3.40
CA ALA A 130 1.29 8.11 2.92
C ALA A 130 0.23 8.38 4.00
N SER A 131 -0.23 7.32 4.67
CA SER A 131 -1.26 7.37 5.70
C SER A 131 -0.82 8.20 6.92
N GLU A 132 0.44 8.05 7.33
CA GLU A 132 1.07 8.88 8.38
C GLU A 132 1.10 10.35 7.98
N LYS A 133 1.46 10.64 6.72
CA LYS A 133 1.51 12.01 6.20
C LYS A 133 0.12 12.66 6.14
N ILE A 134 -0.92 11.88 5.80
CA ILE A 134 -2.31 12.35 5.82
C ILE A 134 -2.78 12.57 7.27
N GLY A 135 -2.43 11.65 8.17
CA GLY A 135 -2.62 11.79 9.62
C GLY A 135 -3.93 11.21 10.17
N TYR A 136 -4.66 10.37 9.42
CA TYR A 136 -5.94 9.79 9.89
C TYR A 136 -5.76 8.62 10.87
N ILE A 137 -4.53 8.19 11.17
CA ILE A 137 -4.27 7.00 11.98
C ILE A 137 -4.96 7.06 13.35
N SER A 138 -5.05 8.26 13.95
CA SER A 138 -5.73 8.48 15.22
C SER A 138 -7.26 8.36 15.14
N LEU A 139 -7.83 8.43 13.94
CA LEU A 139 -9.26 8.25 13.68
C LEU A 139 -9.63 6.78 13.44
N ILE A 140 -8.65 5.89 13.21
CA ILE A 140 -8.94 4.47 12.97
C ILE A 140 -9.63 3.85 14.19
N ARG A 141 -10.82 3.29 13.96
CA ARG A 141 -11.65 2.64 14.98
C ARG A 141 -11.19 1.19 15.11
N LEU A 142 -10.54 0.90 16.25
CA LEU A 142 -9.99 -0.39 16.62
C LEU A 142 -10.52 -0.83 18.00
N SER A 143 -10.67 -2.14 18.19
CA SER A 143 -10.95 -2.71 19.52
C SER A 143 -9.83 -2.37 20.51
N LYS A 144 -10.11 -2.43 21.82
CA LYS A 144 -9.08 -2.18 22.85
C LYS A 144 -7.89 -3.13 22.73
N GLY A 145 -8.15 -4.39 22.38
CA GLY A 145 -7.11 -5.40 22.19
C GLY A 145 -6.26 -5.12 20.95
N GLU A 146 -6.90 -4.73 19.84
CA GLU A 146 -6.20 -4.44 18.59
C GLU A 146 -5.32 -3.20 18.70
N LYS A 147 -5.68 -2.22 19.54
CA LYS A 147 -4.82 -1.06 19.82
C LYS A 147 -3.49 -1.41 20.50
N LEU A 148 -3.39 -2.58 21.12
CA LEU A 148 -2.18 -3.10 21.77
C LEU A 148 -1.43 -4.09 20.87
N GLY A 149 -1.80 -4.19 19.59
CA GLY A 149 -1.19 -5.08 18.62
C GLY A 149 0.26 -4.74 18.31
N SER A 150 0.91 -5.63 17.57
CA SER A 150 2.29 -5.40 17.12
C SER A 150 2.35 -4.27 16.08
N SER A 151 3.50 -3.60 15.97
CA SER A 151 3.73 -2.58 14.93
C SER A 151 3.45 -3.09 13.51
N ARG A 152 3.78 -4.36 13.25
CA ARG A 152 3.50 -5.02 11.97
C ARG A 152 2.00 -5.17 11.70
N THR A 153 1.24 -5.59 12.70
CA THR A 153 -0.23 -5.70 12.58
C THR A 153 -0.84 -4.33 12.29
N HIS A 154 -0.40 -3.30 13.01
CA HIS A 154 -0.84 -1.93 12.78
C HIS A 154 -0.49 -1.41 11.39
N ALA A 155 0.70 -1.72 10.87
CA ALA A 155 1.10 -1.32 9.52
C ALA A 155 0.16 -1.91 8.44
N SER A 156 -0.25 -3.17 8.58
CA SER A 156 -1.26 -3.79 7.70
C SER A 156 -2.59 -3.04 7.79
N ILE A 157 -3.13 -2.87 9.00
CA ILE A 157 -4.40 -2.16 9.23
C ILE A 157 -4.40 -0.77 8.61
N ILE A 158 -3.29 -0.04 8.75
CA ILE A 158 -3.15 1.31 8.19
C ILE A 158 -3.18 1.28 6.66
N ALA A 159 -2.53 0.28 6.04
CA ALA A 159 -2.56 0.10 4.60
C ALA A 159 -3.97 -0.26 4.10
N ASP A 160 -4.63 -1.21 4.75
CA ASP A 160 -6.01 -1.61 4.43
C ASP A 160 -6.97 -0.40 4.54
N CYS A 161 -6.75 0.48 5.53
CA CYS A 161 -7.51 1.72 5.66
C CYS A 161 -7.27 2.69 4.50
N PHE A 162 -6.06 2.79 3.95
CA PHE A 162 -5.77 3.66 2.80
C PHE A 162 -6.52 3.18 1.55
N GLU A 163 -6.49 1.87 1.31
CA GLU A 163 -7.24 1.24 0.23
C GLU A 163 -8.74 1.46 0.43
N ALA A 164 -9.25 1.24 1.66
CA ALA A 164 -10.64 1.50 1.96
C ALA A 164 -11.05 2.96 1.78
N VAL A 165 -10.19 3.93 2.13
CA VAL A 165 -10.43 5.35 1.89
C VAL A 165 -10.49 5.64 0.39
N THR A 166 -9.62 5.02 -0.40
CA THR A 166 -9.66 5.10 -1.87
C THR A 166 -10.99 4.56 -2.41
N GLY A 167 -11.46 3.42 -1.90
CA GLY A 167 -12.76 2.84 -2.23
C GLY A 167 -13.94 3.75 -1.83
N ALA A 168 -13.86 4.39 -0.66
CA ALA A 168 -14.86 5.35 -0.18
C ALA A 168 -14.96 6.58 -1.09
N ILE A 169 -13.82 7.17 -1.47
CA ILE A 169 -13.76 8.31 -2.40
C ILE A 169 -14.37 7.94 -3.74
N TYR A 170 -14.04 6.76 -4.26
CA TYR A 170 -14.61 6.27 -5.52
C TYR A 170 -16.13 6.11 -5.48
N LEU A 171 -16.68 5.55 -4.39
CA LEU A 171 -18.13 5.40 -4.26
C LEU A 171 -18.85 6.75 -4.10
N ASP A 172 -18.22 7.71 -3.43
CA ASP A 172 -18.80 9.03 -3.16
C ASP A 172 -18.72 9.98 -4.36
N GLN A 173 -17.61 9.97 -5.11
CA GLN A 173 -17.26 11.00 -6.10
C GLN A 173 -16.78 10.46 -7.45
N GLY A 174 -16.60 9.14 -7.57
CA GLY A 174 -16.20 8.48 -8.81
C GLY A 174 -14.69 8.32 -8.99
N PHE A 175 -14.32 7.77 -10.16
CA PHE A 175 -12.95 7.34 -10.45
C PHE A 175 -11.93 8.49 -10.49
N ASP A 176 -12.28 9.64 -11.06
CA ASP A 176 -11.34 10.75 -11.20
C ASP A 176 -10.91 11.30 -9.83
N ALA A 177 -11.82 11.41 -8.86
CA ALA A 177 -11.50 11.83 -7.50
C ALA A 177 -10.57 10.82 -6.79
N ALA A 178 -10.82 9.52 -6.95
CA ALA A 178 -9.95 8.48 -6.40
C ALA A 178 -8.56 8.49 -7.06
N LYS A 179 -8.51 8.70 -8.38
CA LYS A 179 -7.27 8.83 -9.14
C LYS A 179 -6.43 10.03 -8.65
N ASP A 180 -7.04 11.18 -8.45
CA ASP A 180 -6.36 12.37 -7.93
C ASP A 180 -5.80 12.13 -6.51
N PHE A 181 -6.56 11.47 -5.64
CA PHE A 181 -6.09 11.07 -4.31
C PHE A 181 -4.85 10.15 -4.38
N ILE A 182 -4.88 9.14 -5.25
CA ILE A 182 -3.74 8.23 -5.48
C ILE A 182 -2.55 9.01 -6.06
N TYR A 183 -2.78 9.95 -6.95
CA TYR A 183 -1.71 10.76 -7.55
C TYR A 183 -0.99 11.61 -6.50
N GLN A 184 -1.76 12.25 -5.61
CA GLN A 184 -1.24 13.12 -4.56
C GLN A 184 -0.44 12.38 -3.48
N HIS A 185 -0.76 11.11 -3.20
CA HIS A 185 -0.19 10.39 -2.05
C HIS A 185 0.69 9.19 -2.41
N ILE A 186 0.50 8.58 -3.58
CA ILE A 186 1.25 7.41 -4.03
C ILE A 186 2.15 7.76 -5.22
N ILE A 187 1.59 8.26 -6.33
CA ILE A 187 2.39 8.53 -7.54
C ILE A 187 3.44 9.60 -7.32
N CYS A 188 3.20 10.56 -6.42
CA CYS A 188 4.17 11.58 -6.04
C CYS A 188 5.50 11.00 -5.49
N LYS A 189 5.55 9.72 -5.13
CA LYS A 189 6.74 9.01 -4.66
C LYS A 189 7.53 8.31 -5.78
N MET A 190 7.05 8.35 -7.02
CA MET A 190 7.64 7.59 -8.14
C MET A 190 9.12 7.94 -8.35
N ASP A 191 9.46 9.23 -8.35
CA ASP A 191 10.84 9.67 -8.53
C ASP A 191 11.76 9.11 -7.44
N ASP A 192 11.32 9.14 -6.18
CA ASP A 192 12.06 8.56 -5.07
C ASP A 192 12.23 7.05 -5.22
N VAL A 193 11.20 6.34 -5.66
CA VAL A 193 11.24 4.90 -5.92
C VAL A 193 12.29 4.58 -6.99
N ILE A 194 12.31 5.32 -8.10
CA ILE A 194 13.27 5.11 -9.19
C ILE A 194 14.69 5.45 -8.73
N LEU A 195 14.90 6.65 -8.17
CA LEU A 195 16.23 7.17 -7.83
C LEU A 195 16.90 6.38 -6.70
N SER A 196 16.13 5.98 -5.69
CA SER A 196 16.64 5.13 -4.62
C SER A 196 16.84 3.67 -5.05
N GLU A 197 16.19 3.27 -6.14
CA GLU A 197 16.01 1.89 -6.58
C GLU A 197 15.38 0.99 -5.50
N SER A 198 14.53 1.57 -4.65
CA SER A 198 13.87 0.85 -3.55
C SER A 198 12.88 -0.24 -4.01
N TRP A 199 12.64 -0.32 -5.32
CA TRP A 199 11.85 -1.35 -5.99
C TRP A 199 12.60 -2.67 -6.19
N ARG A 200 13.94 -2.66 -6.10
CA ARG A 200 14.74 -3.88 -6.21
C ARG A 200 14.78 -4.61 -4.86
N ASP A 201 14.63 -5.94 -4.89
CA ASP A 201 14.88 -6.77 -3.71
C ASP A 201 16.33 -6.59 -3.26
N ALA A 202 16.53 -6.21 -1.99
CA ALA A 202 17.83 -5.81 -1.49
C ALA A 202 18.87 -6.95 -1.59
N LYS A 203 18.45 -8.21 -1.40
CA LYS A 203 19.35 -9.36 -1.46
C LYS A 203 19.77 -9.68 -2.88
N SER A 204 18.80 -9.76 -3.78
CA SER A 204 19.02 -10.01 -5.20
C SER A 204 19.85 -8.89 -5.82
N TYR A 205 19.55 -7.64 -5.49
CA TYR A 205 20.31 -6.50 -5.99
C TYR A 205 21.74 -6.45 -5.46
N LEU A 206 21.94 -6.73 -4.17
CA LEU A 206 23.29 -6.88 -3.63
C LEU A 206 24.06 -8.00 -4.34
N GLN A 207 23.40 -9.12 -4.65
CA GLN A 207 24.03 -10.22 -5.38
C GLN A 207 24.48 -9.78 -6.79
N GLU A 208 23.66 -9.04 -7.54
CA GLU A 208 24.05 -8.48 -8.84
C GLU A 208 25.28 -7.57 -8.72
N LEU A 209 25.28 -6.65 -7.75
CA LEU A 209 26.41 -5.73 -7.52
C LEU A 209 27.68 -6.48 -7.09
N ALA A 210 27.57 -7.39 -6.13
CA ALA A 210 28.68 -8.20 -5.63
C ALA A 210 29.29 -9.06 -6.74
N GLN A 211 28.47 -9.66 -7.60
CA GLN A 211 28.93 -10.44 -8.74
C GLN A 211 29.64 -9.55 -9.79
N LYS A 212 29.12 -8.34 -10.02
CA LYS A 212 29.70 -7.37 -10.96
C LYS A 212 31.05 -6.82 -10.49
N PHE A 213 31.18 -6.44 -9.21
CA PHE A 213 32.35 -5.75 -8.68
C PHE A 213 33.42 -6.70 -8.12
N GLU A 214 33.01 -7.81 -7.50
CA GLU A 214 33.91 -8.72 -6.78
C GLU A 214 33.82 -10.18 -7.27
N GLY A 215 33.00 -10.48 -8.28
CA GLY A 215 32.86 -11.82 -8.85
C GLY A 215 32.33 -12.87 -7.86
N SER A 216 31.74 -12.44 -6.75
CA SER A 216 31.44 -13.29 -5.59
C SER A 216 29.99 -13.15 -5.12
N THR A 217 29.42 -14.24 -4.62
CA THR A 217 28.06 -14.27 -4.06
C THR A 217 28.06 -13.81 -2.59
N PRO A 218 27.13 -12.95 -2.16
CA PRO A 218 26.98 -12.57 -0.77
C PRO A 218 26.61 -13.74 0.15
N GLN A 219 27.21 -13.79 1.34
CA GLN A 219 26.93 -14.78 2.39
C GLN A 219 26.46 -14.09 3.66
N TYR A 220 25.34 -14.55 4.21
CA TYR A 220 24.71 -13.96 5.40
C TYR A 220 25.02 -14.78 6.65
N HIS A 221 25.57 -14.13 7.66
CA HIS A 221 26.00 -14.76 8.91
C HIS A 221 25.29 -14.10 10.09
N VAL A 222 24.59 -14.91 10.89
CA VAL A 222 24.02 -14.45 12.16
C VAL A 222 25.16 -14.24 13.14
N ILE A 223 25.29 -13.02 13.66
CA ILE A 223 26.32 -12.65 14.63
C ILE A 223 25.75 -12.48 16.04
N LYS A 224 24.45 -12.21 16.16
CA LYS A 224 23.77 -12.07 17.45
C LYS A 224 22.29 -12.45 17.34
N GLU A 225 21.78 -13.15 18.34
CA GLU A 225 20.35 -13.39 18.55
C GLU A 225 20.03 -13.04 20.02
N GLU A 226 19.11 -12.10 20.26
CA GLU A 226 18.77 -11.63 21.60
C GLU A 226 17.28 -11.30 21.74
N GLY A 227 16.76 -11.25 22.97
CA GLY A 227 15.34 -11.00 23.24
C GLY A 227 14.52 -12.28 23.45
N PRO A 228 13.28 -12.15 23.95
CA PRO A 228 12.39 -13.27 24.21
C PRO A 228 11.92 -13.93 22.91
N ASP A 229 11.46 -15.18 22.96
CA ASP A 229 11.10 -15.93 21.74
C ASP A 229 9.99 -15.28 20.89
N HIS A 230 9.13 -14.47 21.52
CA HIS A 230 8.07 -13.73 20.83
C HIS A 230 8.48 -12.34 20.34
N ASP A 231 9.72 -11.89 20.62
CA ASP A 231 10.28 -10.61 20.17
C ASP A 231 11.82 -10.70 20.05
N ARG A 232 12.27 -11.69 19.28
CA ARG A 232 13.70 -11.96 19.10
C ARG A 232 14.27 -11.02 18.04
N ILE A 233 15.39 -10.38 18.37
CA ILE A 233 16.15 -9.51 17.48
C ILE A 233 17.35 -10.29 16.93
N PHE A 234 17.51 -10.27 15.62
CA PHE A 234 18.61 -10.89 14.89
C PHE A 234 19.54 -9.81 14.36
N THR A 235 20.85 -9.96 14.61
CA THR A 235 21.89 -9.15 13.94
C THR A 235 22.64 -10.04 12.95
N ILE A 236 22.71 -9.61 11.70
CA ILE A 236 23.29 -10.38 10.58
C ILE A 236 24.31 -9.54 9.84
N ASN A 237 25.48 -10.12 9.56
CA ASN A 237 26.44 -9.56 8.62
C ASN A 237 26.25 -10.15 7.23
N VAL A 238 26.44 -9.31 6.20
CA VAL A 238 26.62 -9.76 4.82
C VAL A 238 28.09 -9.69 4.45
N VAL A 239 28.65 -10.83 4.04
CA VAL A 239 30.06 -10.99 3.70
C VAL A 239 30.16 -11.27 2.21
N VAL A 240 31.01 -10.51 1.50
CA VAL A 240 31.34 -10.72 0.09
C VAL A 240 32.86 -10.82 -0.03
N ALA A 241 33.35 -11.82 -0.77
CA ALA A 241 34.79 -12.07 -0.95
C ALA A 241 35.59 -12.11 0.37
N GLY A 242 34.98 -12.62 1.45
CA GLY A 242 35.60 -12.69 2.78
C GLY A 242 35.55 -11.40 3.61
N HIS A 243 34.97 -10.32 3.10
CA HIS A 243 34.88 -9.03 3.79
C HIS A 243 33.44 -8.71 4.19
N ASN A 244 33.24 -8.19 5.41
CA ASN A 244 31.94 -7.67 5.82
C ASN A 244 31.59 -6.42 4.97
N ARG A 245 30.48 -6.48 4.24
CA ARG A 245 29.96 -5.40 3.40
C ARG A 245 28.76 -4.69 4.02
N GLY A 246 28.15 -5.25 5.07
CA GLY A 246 27.02 -4.61 5.74
C GLY A 246 26.53 -5.40 6.95
N THR A 247 25.92 -4.69 7.90
CA THR A 247 25.31 -5.30 9.09
C THR A 247 23.86 -4.85 9.17
N GLY A 248 22.95 -5.79 9.37
CA GLY A 248 21.52 -5.55 9.47
C GLY A 248 20.93 -6.12 10.75
N ILE A 249 19.86 -5.48 11.22
CA ILE A 249 19.12 -5.86 12.41
C ILE A 249 17.64 -6.01 12.01
N GLY A 250 16.95 -6.99 12.57
CA GLY A 250 15.52 -7.20 12.34
C GLY A 250 14.89 -8.17 13.33
N HIS A 251 13.55 -8.20 13.39
CA HIS A 251 12.80 -9.11 14.27
C HIS A 251 12.66 -10.52 13.67
N SER A 252 13.15 -10.71 12.44
CA SER A 252 13.34 -12.01 11.81
C SER A 252 14.69 -12.09 11.11
N LYS A 253 15.18 -13.31 10.87
CA LYS A 253 16.38 -13.53 10.07
C LYS A 253 16.25 -12.93 8.67
N GLN A 254 15.06 -12.98 8.08
CA GLN A 254 14.82 -12.44 6.74
C GLN A 254 14.90 -10.91 6.70
N GLU A 255 14.30 -10.23 7.68
CA GLU A 255 14.40 -8.77 7.83
C GLU A 255 15.84 -8.33 8.06
N ALA A 256 16.53 -8.97 9.01
CA ALA A 256 17.93 -8.66 9.33
C ALA A 256 18.85 -8.89 8.12
N GLN A 257 18.63 -9.93 7.32
CA GLN A 257 19.34 -10.15 6.06
C GLN A 257 19.06 -9.04 5.03
N SER A 258 17.80 -8.63 4.88
CA SER A 258 17.42 -7.56 3.94
C SER A 258 18.07 -6.23 4.34
N ALA A 259 18.06 -5.90 5.64
CA ALA A 259 18.74 -4.73 6.19
C ALA A 259 20.26 -4.79 5.96
N ALA A 260 20.89 -5.95 6.19
CA ALA A 260 22.31 -6.14 5.93
C ALA A 260 22.63 -5.96 4.45
N ALA A 261 21.75 -6.47 3.58
CA ALA A 261 21.87 -6.32 2.14
C ALA A 261 21.78 -4.86 1.69
N ALA A 262 20.86 -4.09 2.28
CA ALA A 262 20.72 -2.66 2.03
C ALA A 262 22.00 -1.87 2.39
N GLU A 263 22.65 -2.20 3.52
CA GLU A 263 23.96 -1.63 3.86
C GLU A 263 25.05 -2.04 2.85
N GLY A 264 25.06 -3.30 2.42
CA GLY A 264 25.95 -3.77 1.35
C GLY A 264 25.76 -3.03 0.04
N ILE A 265 24.51 -2.73 -0.35
CA ILE A 265 24.22 -1.94 -1.55
C ILE A 265 24.81 -0.53 -1.43
N LYS A 266 24.68 0.12 -0.26
CA LYS A 266 25.28 1.45 -0.03
C LYS A 266 26.79 1.44 -0.23
N TYR A 267 27.48 0.38 0.20
CA TYR A 267 28.92 0.22 -0.04
C TYR A 267 29.26 0.21 -1.54
N TYR A 268 28.58 -0.61 -2.34
CA TYR A 268 28.84 -0.69 -3.79
C TYR A 268 28.37 0.55 -4.56
N LYS A 269 27.28 1.20 -4.13
CA LYS A 269 26.83 2.47 -4.71
C LYS A 269 27.88 3.57 -4.50
N LYS A 270 28.50 3.68 -3.31
CA LYS A 270 29.59 4.63 -3.06
C LYS A 270 30.79 4.44 -3.99
N GLN A 271 31.12 3.19 -4.34
CA GLN A 271 32.18 2.90 -5.31
C GLN A 271 31.77 3.25 -6.75
N SER A 272 30.47 3.24 -7.04
CA SER A 272 29.92 3.57 -8.36
C SER A 272 29.76 5.08 -8.57
N THR A 273 29.56 5.88 -7.51
CA THR A 273 29.36 7.34 -7.63
C THR A 273 30.60 8.10 -8.14
N ASP A 274 31.79 7.48 -8.14
CA ASP A 274 32.96 8.00 -8.89
C ASP A 274 32.82 7.86 -10.43
N GLN A 275 31.73 7.25 -10.91
CA GLN A 275 31.32 7.22 -12.31
C GLN A 275 29.88 7.75 -12.42
N SER A 276 29.77 9.02 -12.87
CA SER A 276 28.53 9.79 -12.99
C SER A 276 27.36 9.01 -13.62
N LEU A 277 26.29 8.80 -12.86
CA LEU A 277 24.98 8.43 -13.39
C LEU A 277 24.29 9.67 -13.94
N VAL A 278 24.24 9.76 -15.27
CA VAL A 278 23.39 10.71 -15.99
C VAL A 278 21.96 10.20 -15.88
N THR A 279 21.18 10.71 -14.93
CA THR A 279 19.73 10.50 -14.93
C THR A 279 19.12 11.39 -16.02
N GLY A 280 18.73 10.77 -17.13
CA GLY A 280 18.00 11.44 -18.19
C GLY A 280 16.65 11.95 -17.68
N LYS A 281 16.48 13.28 -17.75
CA LYS A 281 15.21 14.03 -17.81
C LYS A 281 13.98 13.33 -17.21
N LEU A 282 13.66 13.67 -15.96
CA LEU A 282 12.28 13.82 -15.50
C LEU A 282 12.17 15.19 -14.82
N SER A 283 11.87 16.19 -15.64
CA SER A 283 11.45 17.51 -15.19
C SER A 283 9.92 17.49 -15.12
N LEU A 284 9.36 17.09 -13.98
CA LEU A 284 7.94 17.26 -13.67
C LEU A 284 7.78 17.99 -12.34
N ILE A 285 8.43 19.15 -12.21
CA ILE A 285 7.99 20.20 -11.28
C ILE A 285 8.17 21.55 -11.99
N LYS A 286 7.06 22.16 -12.38
CA LYS A 286 6.80 23.60 -12.24
C LYS A 286 5.34 23.79 -11.87
#